data_AF-A0A7Z9BYI2-F1
#
_entry.id   AF-A0A7Z9BYI2-F1
#
_cell.length_a   1.000
_cell.length_b   1.000
_cell.length_c   1.000
_cell.angle_alpha   90.00
_cell.angle_beta   90.00
_cell.angle_gamma   90.00
#
_symmetry.space_group_name_H-M   'P 1'
#
loop_
_entity.id
_entity.type
_entity.pdbx_description
1 polymer ?
#
loop_
_entity_poly.entity_id
_entity_poly.type
_entity_poly.pdbx_seq_one_letter_code
_entity_poly.pdbx_strand_id
1 'polypeptide(L)'
;MFQAYKYRIYPKIEQQIALAKSFGCCRWYWNYALNLCQETYKTTGKGWSRTAIQGLLPQLKKEYPWLSYAYSQCLQVVALNLSTAYKNFFEKRARLPQFKSKHSRQSISYPQNVKFLGDYLKLPGKVGLVYCVRHRPYEGTIKTVTVSKNRDGKYYASVLVDDGKETPNLSTHDRDLNAATNIKNEALRILSLGTSDTASLRGCQSSEKTSVSSDAIPVDARSPHLLYE
;
A
#
# COMPACT_ATOMS: atom_id res chain seq x y z
N MET A 1 15.66 -4.74 -3.27
CA MET A 1 14.27 -5.25 -3.33
C MET A 1 13.80 -5.24 -1.91
N PHE A 2 12.61 -4.70 -1.64
CA PHE A 2 12.10 -4.64 -0.28
C PHE A 2 11.34 -5.90 0.08
N GLN A 3 11.78 -6.59 1.14
CA GLN A 3 11.13 -7.78 1.65
C GLN A 3 10.59 -7.51 3.06
N ALA A 4 9.36 -7.97 3.32
CA ALA A 4 8.72 -7.82 4.63
C ALA A 4 8.74 -9.14 5.40
N TYR A 5 9.31 -9.11 6.61
CA TYR A 5 9.37 -10.25 7.54
C TYR A 5 8.49 -9.99 8.75
N LYS A 6 7.57 -10.91 9.07
CA LYS A 6 6.62 -10.73 10.18
C LYS A 6 6.96 -11.66 11.35
N TYR A 7 7.47 -11.11 12.44
CA TYR A 7 7.85 -11.88 13.64
C TYR A 7 6.84 -11.71 14.77
N ARG A 8 6.69 -12.74 15.61
CA ARG A 8 5.90 -12.65 16.85
C ARG A 8 6.76 -12.07 17.96
N ILE A 9 6.23 -11.07 18.65
CA ILE A 9 6.91 -10.42 19.77
C ILE A 9 6.13 -10.60 21.07
N TYR A 10 6.84 -10.61 22.19
CA TYR A 10 6.30 -10.83 23.52
C TYR A 10 6.69 -9.66 24.44
N PRO A 11 5.97 -8.52 24.33
CA PRO A 11 6.21 -7.38 25.21
C PRO A 11 5.82 -7.69 26.66
N LYS A 12 6.67 -7.26 27.60
CA LYS A 12 6.35 -7.23 29.04
C LYS A 12 5.19 -6.27 29.32
N ILE A 13 4.57 -6.36 30.50
CA ILE A 13 3.41 -5.54 30.88
C ILE A 13 3.68 -4.04 30.70
N GLU A 14 4.83 -3.55 31.17
CA GLU A 14 5.24 -2.15 31.02
C GLU A 14 5.34 -1.71 29.54
N GLN A 15 5.88 -2.59 28.70
CA GLN A 15 6.04 -2.36 27.26
C GLN A 15 4.69 -2.37 26.55
N GLN A 16 3.76 -3.23 26.99
CA GLN A 16 2.39 -3.24 26.48
C GLN A 16 1.68 -1.92 26.79
N ILE A 17 1.87 -1.37 27.99
CA ILE A 17 1.34 -0.06 28.38
C ILE A 17 1.96 1.06 27.53
N ALA A 18 3.28 1.04 27.32
CA ALA A 18 3.98 2.01 26.47
C ALA A 18 3.50 1.96 25.01
N LEU A 19 3.32 0.75 24.46
CA LEU A 19 2.77 0.52 23.13
C LEU A 19 1.32 0.99 23.04
N ALA A 20 0.48 0.70 24.04
CA ALA A 20 -0.90 1.16 24.09
C ALA A 20 -1.02 2.69 24.09
N LYS A 21 -0.20 3.37 24.91
CA LYS A 21 -0.08 4.84 24.89
C LYS A 21 0.35 5.35 23.51
N SER A 22 1.34 4.70 22.90
CA SER A 22 1.84 5.07 21.57
C SER A 22 0.79 4.89 20.47
N PHE A 23 0.04 3.79 20.47
CA PHE A 23 -1.09 3.57 19.56
C PHE A 23 -2.16 4.65 19.75
N GLY A 24 -2.47 5.00 21.00
CA GLY A 24 -3.39 6.08 21.34
C GLY A 24 -2.98 7.42 20.76
N CYS A 25 -1.72 7.81 20.95
CA CYS A 25 -1.17 9.07 20.43
C CYS A 25 -1.21 9.12 18.90
N CYS A 26 -0.77 8.06 18.23
CA CYS A 26 -0.78 8.00 16.76
C CYS A 26 -2.19 8.05 16.19
N ARG A 27 -3.15 7.36 16.84
CA ARG A 27 -4.56 7.38 16.46
C ARG A 27 -5.19 8.76 16.65
N TRP A 28 -4.95 9.39 17.79
CA TRP A 28 -5.46 10.73 18.04
C TRP A 28 -4.89 11.73 17.04
N TYR A 29 -3.58 11.70 16.78
CA TYR A 29 -2.95 12.62 15.85
C TYR A 29 -3.45 12.44 14.41
N TRP A 30 -3.70 11.19 13.98
CA TRP A 30 -4.39 10.94 12.70
C TRP A 30 -5.76 11.61 12.65
N ASN A 31 -6.59 11.41 13.68
CA ASN A 31 -7.95 11.96 13.72
C ASN A 31 -7.92 13.49 13.78
N TYR A 32 -7.03 14.07 14.58
CA TYR A 32 -6.85 15.52 14.68
C TYR A 32 -6.45 16.11 13.32
N ALA A 33 -5.42 15.56 12.67
CA ALA A 33 -4.95 16.05 11.38
C ALA A 33 -6.00 15.83 10.26
N LEU A 34 -6.73 14.72 10.29
CA LEU A 34 -7.82 14.45 9.35
C LEU A 34 -8.94 15.48 9.50
N ASN A 35 -9.36 15.77 10.74
CA ASN A 35 -10.37 16.78 11.02
C ASN A 35 -9.92 18.17 10.55
N LEU A 36 -8.68 18.55 10.86
CA LEU A 36 -8.11 19.82 10.41
C LEU A 36 -8.13 19.94 8.88
N CYS A 37 -7.72 18.89 8.16
CA CYS A 37 -7.76 18.89 6.70
C CYS A 37 -9.18 19.03 6.15
N GLN A 38 -10.17 18.36 6.77
CA GLN A 38 -11.56 18.44 6.34
C GLN A 38 -12.14 19.84 6.56
N GLU A 39 -11.90 20.44 7.73
CA GLU A 39 -12.37 21.79 8.05
C GLU A 39 -11.73 22.85 7.14
N THR A 40 -10.41 22.81 6.94
CA THR A 40 -9.77 23.78 6.04
C THR A 40 -10.19 23.61 4.58
N TYR A 41 -10.47 22.38 4.16
CA TYR A 41 -10.97 22.15 2.81
C TYR A 41 -12.38 22.73 2.62
N LYS A 42 -13.26 22.64 3.63
CA LYS A 42 -14.59 23.28 3.58
C LYS A 42 -14.49 24.81 3.44
N THR A 43 -13.56 25.44 4.16
CA THR A 43 -13.44 26.91 4.20
C THR A 43 -12.65 27.47 3.01
N THR A 44 -11.56 26.82 2.59
CA THR A 44 -10.60 27.38 1.63
C THR A 44 -10.51 26.58 0.32
N GLY A 45 -11.08 25.37 0.26
CA GLY A 45 -10.93 24.46 -0.87
C GLY A 45 -9.52 23.88 -1.04
N LYS A 46 -8.61 24.16 -0.09
CA LYS A 46 -7.20 23.71 -0.14
C LYS A 46 -6.92 22.70 0.96
N GLY A 47 -6.13 21.67 0.61
CA GLY A 47 -5.65 20.66 1.55
C GLY A 47 -4.32 21.07 2.21
N TRP A 48 -4.01 20.44 3.34
CA TRP A 48 -2.72 20.62 4.00
C TRP A 48 -1.62 19.78 3.35
N SER A 49 -0.42 20.35 3.25
CA SER A 49 0.77 19.60 2.87
C SER A 49 1.26 18.73 4.03
N ARG A 50 1.99 17.65 3.72
CA ARG A 50 2.64 16.80 4.71
C ARG A 50 3.51 17.61 5.67
N THR A 51 4.32 18.53 5.15
CA THR A 51 5.25 19.35 5.93
C THR A 51 4.51 20.26 6.90
N ALA A 52 3.40 20.85 6.46
CA ALA A 52 2.57 21.69 7.32
C ALA A 52 1.93 20.88 8.47
N ILE A 53 1.40 19.67 8.19
CA ILE A 53 0.87 18.78 9.22
C ILE A 53 1.95 18.38 10.23
N GLN A 54 3.15 18.03 9.75
CA GLN A 54 4.29 17.70 10.61
C GLN A 54 4.77 18.91 11.44
N GLY A 55 4.70 20.12 10.88
CA GLY A 55 5.04 21.38 11.54
C GLY A 55 4.13 21.74 12.72
N LEU A 56 2.94 21.15 12.82
CA LEU A 56 2.04 21.33 13.98
C LEU A 56 2.50 20.55 15.22
N LEU A 57 3.31 19.49 15.05
CA LEU A 57 3.69 18.60 16.15
C LEU A 57 4.38 19.29 17.34
N PRO A 58 5.32 20.24 17.17
CA PRO A 58 5.95 20.93 18.29
C PRO A 58 4.93 21.68 19.16
N GLN A 59 3.98 22.39 18.54
CA GLN A 59 2.94 23.13 19.26
C GLN A 59 1.96 22.17 19.94
N LEU A 60 1.49 21.15 19.22
CA LEU A 60 0.58 20.14 19.78
C LEU A 60 1.19 19.41 20.98
N LYS A 61 2.50 19.18 20.99
CA LYS A 61 3.18 18.57 22.15
C LYS A 61 3.25 19.48 23.37
N LYS A 62 3.23 20.80 23.19
CA LYS A 62 3.12 21.76 24.30
C LYS A 62 1.72 21.76 24.90
N GLU A 63 0.70 21.80 24.04
CA GLU A 63 -0.72 21.78 24.44
C GLU A 63 -1.16 20.44 25.02
N TYR A 64 -0.66 19.35 24.44
CA TYR A 64 -0.97 17.97 24.82
C TYR A 64 0.29 17.20 25.19
N PRO A 65 0.82 17.36 26.42
CA PRO A 65 2.08 16.75 26.85
C PRO A 65 2.13 15.22 26.69
N TRP A 66 0.96 14.56 26.77
CA TRP A 66 0.85 13.12 26.60
C TRP A 66 1.19 12.65 25.17
N LEU A 67 1.22 13.50 24.14
CA LEU A 67 1.72 13.13 22.82
C LEU A 67 3.21 12.74 22.83
N SER A 68 3.96 13.22 23.83
CA SER A 68 5.37 12.88 24.02
C SER A 68 5.60 11.46 24.55
N TYR A 69 4.54 10.71 24.89
CA TYR A 69 4.65 9.27 25.15
C TYR A 69 5.01 8.48 23.89
N ALA A 70 4.58 8.93 22.71
CA ALA A 70 4.94 8.31 21.45
C ALA A 70 6.29 8.82 20.94
N TYR A 71 7.04 7.93 20.31
CA TYR A 71 8.27 8.31 19.61
C TYR A 71 7.94 9.30 18.48
N SER A 72 8.70 10.40 18.39
CA SER A 72 8.41 11.52 17.48
C SER A 72 8.30 11.07 16.02
N GLN A 73 9.17 10.15 15.60
CA GLN A 73 9.18 9.61 14.24
C GLN A 73 7.89 8.83 13.92
N CYS A 74 7.30 8.14 14.91
CA CYS A 74 6.02 7.45 14.71
C CYS A 74 4.90 8.44 14.38
N LEU A 75 4.86 9.59 15.06
CA LEU A 75 3.90 10.67 14.76
C LEU A 75 4.16 11.28 13.38
N GLN A 76 5.42 11.48 13.00
CA GLN A 76 5.76 11.98 11.67
C GLN A 76 5.32 11.01 10.55
N VAL A 77 5.43 9.70 10.77
CA VAL A 77 4.92 8.68 9.84
C VAL A 77 3.40 8.69 9.75
N VAL A 78 2.68 9.04 10.82
CA VAL A 78 1.21 9.22 10.76
C VAL A 78 0.83 10.33 9.78
N ALA A 79 1.53 11.47 9.82
CA ALA A 79 1.31 12.56 8.86
C ALA A 79 1.65 12.15 7.42
N LEU A 80 2.72 11.38 7.22
CA LEU A 80 3.07 10.80 5.92
C LEU A 80 1.96 9.89 5.40
N ASN A 81 1.48 8.95 6.22
CA ASN A 81 0.41 8.04 5.85
C ASN A 81 -0.88 8.77 5.48
N LEU A 82 -1.20 9.88 6.15
CA LEU A 82 -2.38 10.70 5.84
C LEU A 82 -2.23 11.36 4.47
N SER A 83 -1.06 11.94 4.19
CA SER A 83 -0.75 12.52 2.88
C SER A 83 -0.82 11.48 1.76
N THR A 84 -0.26 10.28 1.96
CA THR A 84 -0.36 9.17 1.01
C THR A 84 -1.81 8.72 0.82
N ALA A 85 -2.61 8.66 1.88
CA ALA A 85 -4.01 8.28 1.78
C ALA A 85 -4.83 9.26 0.92
N TYR A 86 -4.60 10.57 1.09
CA TYR A 86 -5.20 11.58 0.22
C TYR A 86 -4.71 11.48 -1.22
N LYS A 87 -3.40 11.30 -1.45
CA LYS A 87 -2.85 11.09 -2.79
C LYS A 87 -3.53 9.92 -3.50
N ASN A 88 -3.64 8.77 -2.82
CA ASN A 88 -4.31 7.59 -3.37
C ASN A 88 -5.80 7.82 -3.63
N PHE A 89 -6.47 8.64 -2.82
CA PHE A 89 -7.86 9.03 -3.04
C PHE A 89 -8.01 9.88 -4.32
N PHE A 90 -7.18 10.90 -4.50
CA PHE A 90 -7.22 11.74 -5.71
C PHE A 90 -6.85 10.96 -6.98
N GLU A 91 -5.95 9.98 -6.88
CA GLU A 91 -5.60 9.04 -7.96
C GLU A 91 -6.66 7.95 -8.19
N LYS A 92 -7.80 7.99 -7.48
CA LYS A 92 -8.90 7.00 -7.56
C LYS A 92 -8.46 5.56 -7.26
N ARG A 93 -7.36 5.37 -6.53
CA ARG A 93 -6.83 4.07 -6.08
C ARG A 93 -7.39 3.64 -4.72
N ALA A 94 -7.92 4.59 -3.95
CA ALA A 94 -8.48 4.35 -2.62
C ALA A 94 -9.71 5.25 -2.35
N ARG A 95 -10.48 4.89 -1.33
CA ARG A 95 -11.57 5.73 -0.81
C ARG A 95 -11.03 6.85 0.08
N LEU A 96 -11.89 7.83 0.39
CA LEU A 96 -11.55 8.94 1.27
C LEU A 96 -11.04 8.44 2.64
N PRO A 97 -9.97 9.04 3.21
CA PRO A 97 -9.49 8.67 4.53
C PRO A 97 -10.57 8.84 5.61
N GLN A 98 -10.68 7.86 6.50
CA GLN A 98 -11.67 7.85 7.59
C GLN A 98 -10.99 8.00 8.96
N PHE A 99 -11.78 8.43 9.95
CA PHE A 99 -11.36 8.46 11.34
C PHE A 99 -11.04 7.05 11.85
N LYS A 100 -9.97 6.94 12.65
CA LYS A 100 -9.52 5.68 13.24
C LYS A 100 -10.23 5.43 14.58
N SER A 101 -10.87 4.26 14.69
CA SER A 101 -11.43 3.74 15.95
C SER A 101 -10.38 3.08 16.84
N LYS A 102 -10.63 3.00 18.16
CA LYS A 102 -9.78 2.27 19.13
C LYS A 102 -9.83 0.75 18.91
N HIS A 103 -10.98 0.25 18.46
CA HIS A 103 -11.29 -1.17 18.31
C HIS A 103 -10.84 -1.76 16.96
N SER A 104 -10.28 -0.91 16.08
CA SER A 104 -9.68 -1.35 14.83
C SER A 104 -8.24 -1.87 15.05
N ARG A 105 -7.58 -2.29 13.97
CA ARG A 105 -6.18 -2.75 14.02
C ARG A 105 -5.27 -1.66 14.58
N GLN A 106 -4.58 -1.96 15.67
CA GLN A 106 -3.63 -1.05 16.30
C GLN A 106 -2.23 -1.32 15.75
N SER A 107 -1.61 -0.31 15.16
CA SER A 107 -0.26 -0.41 14.62
C SER A 107 0.49 0.92 14.69
N ILE A 108 1.80 0.85 14.88
CA ILE A 108 2.75 1.96 14.82
C ILE A 108 3.96 1.56 14.01
N SER A 109 4.52 2.50 13.24
CA SER A 109 5.69 2.28 12.40
C SER A 109 6.87 3.07 12.92
N TYR A 110 8.00 2.39 13.10
CA TYR A 110 9.29 2.92 13.50
C TYR A 110 10.19 2.97 12.25
N PRO A 111 10.43 4.15 11.66
CA PRO A 111 11.20 4.27 10.43
C PRO A 111 12.71 4.16 10.64
N GLN A 112 13.20 4.31 11.88
CA GLN A 112 14.63 4.28 12.17
C GLN A 112 14.91 3.90 13.64
N ASN A 113 16.18 3.68 13.95
CA ASN A 113 16.69 3.36 15.30
C ASN A 113 16.14 2.05 15.89
N VAL A 114 15.79 1.10 15.02
CA VAL A 114 15.39 -0.25 15.42
C VAL A 114 16.53 -1.21 15.12
N LYS A 115 16.90 -2.03 16.11
CA LYS A 115 18.00 -3.00 16.00
C LYS A 115 17.59 -4.34 16.61
N PHE A 116 18.10 -5.44 16.07
CA PHE A 116 18.04 -6.73 16.73
C PHE A 116 19.28 -6.93 17.60
N LEU A 117 19.09 -7.39 18.83
CA LEU A 117 20.13 -7.80 19.76
C LEU A 117 19.83 -9.25 20.19
N GLY A 118 20.43 -10.22 19.51
CA GLY A 118 20.07 -11.63 19.64
C GLY A 118 18.59 -11.86 19.32
N ASP A 119 17.86 -12.42 20.28
CA ASP A 119 16.41 -12.68 20.21
C ASP A 119 15.55 -11.48 20.65
N TYR A 120 16.15 -10.31 20.87
CA TYR A 120 15.43 -9.12 21.28
C TYR A 120 15.39 -8.07 20.16
N LEU A 121 14.25 -7.43 20.02
CA LEU A 121 14.03 -6.27 19.17
C LEU A 121 14.11 -5.00 20.02
N LYS A 122 15.14 -4.18 19.79
CA LYS A 122 15.30 -2.87 20.43
C LYS A 122 14.46 -1.84 19.67
N LEU A 123 13.39 -1.39 20.31
CA LEU A 123 12.54 -0.30 19.82
C LEU A 123 12.91 1.02 20.51
N PRO A 124 12.92 2.15 19.78
CA PRO A 124 13.24 3.45 20.36
C PRO A 124 12.11 3.98 21.25
N GLY A 125 12.44 4.97 22.07
CA GLY A 125 11.51 5.57 23.03
C GLY A 125 11.30 4.70 24.27
N LYS A 126 10.08 4.74 24.83
CA LYS A 126 9.76 4.12 26.13
C LYS A 126 9.51 2.61 26.06
N VAL A 127 9.67 1.97 24.90
CA VAL A 127 9.39 0.54 24.71
C VAL A 127 10.63 -0.33 25.03
N GLY A 128 11.81 0.07 24.56
CA GLY A 128 13.06 -0.62 24.87
C GLY A 128 13.18 -2.00 24.19
N LEU A 129 13.75 -2.98 24.90
CA LEU A 129 14.07 -4.31 24.39
C LEU A 129 12.89 -5.28 24.53
N VAL A 130 12.33 -5.71 23.41
CA VAL A 130 11.18 -6.63 23.37
C VAL A 130 11.62 -8.00 22.87
N TYR A 131 11.25 -9.08 23.56
CA TYR A 131 11.55 -10.43 23.10
C TYR A 131 10.84 -10.76 21.79
N CYS A 132 11.55 -11.34 20.83
CA CYS A 132 11.11 -11.57 19.46
C CYS A 132 11.51 -12.97 19.00
N VAL A 133 10.53 -13.77 18.58
CA VAL A 133 10.80 -15.11 18.02
C VAL A 133 11.06 -14.99 16.52
N ARG A 134 12.34 -15.12 16.16
CA ARG A 134 12.81 -15.10 14.78
C ARG A 134 12.79 -16.50 14.19
N HIS A 135 11.78 -16.78 13.37
CA HIS A 135 11.64 -18.06 12.67
C HIS A 135 12.28 -18.05 11.27
N ARG A 136 12.74 -16.88 10.79
CA ARG A 136 13.43 -16.71 9.50
C ARG A 136 14.63 -15.78 9.68
N PRO A 137 15.80 -16.10 9.10
CA PRO A 137 16.84 -15.11 8.91
C PRO A 137 16.41 -14.10 7.84
N TYR A 138 17.04 -12.93 7.85
CA TYR A 138 16.92 -11.94 6.79
C TYR A 138 18.32 -11.42 6.47
N GLU A 139 18.54 -11.02 5.23
CA GLU A 139 19.79 -10.42 4.77
C GLU A 139 19.51 -8.99 4.32
N GLY A 140 20.39 -8.05 4.64
CA GLY A 140 20.23 -6.65 4.25
C GLY A 140 19.89 -5.69 5.40
N THR A 141 19.44 -4.49 5.04
CA THR A 141 19.28 -3.37 5.99
C THR A 141 17.84 -3.15 6.39
N ILE A 142 17.59 -2.96 7.69
CA ILE A 142 16.24 -2.66 8.19
C ILE A 142 15.89 -1.23 7.81
N LYS A 143 14.80 -1.07 7.04
CA LYS A 143 14.27 0.25 6.66
C LYS A 143 13.17 0.72 7.58
N THR A 144 12.27 -0.16 8.01
CA THR A 144 11.15 0.23 8.87
C THR A 144 10.66 -0.99 9.64
N VAL A 145 10.24 -0.79 10.89
CA VAL A 145 9.58 -1.83 11.67
C VAL A 145 8.21 -1.37 12.12
N THR A 146 7.17 -2.10 11.73
CA THR A 146 5.80 -1.84 12.17
C THR A 146 5.40 -2.82 13.26
N VAL A 147 5.13 -2.30 14.44
CA VAL A 147 4.56 -3.08 15.54
C VAL A 147 3.04 -3.02 15.45
N SER A 148 2.39 -4.16 15.50
CA SER A 148 0.93 -4.29 15.44
C SER A 148 0.39 -5.19 16.53
N LYS A 149 -0.82 -4.88 17.00
CA LYS A 149 -1.59 -5.69 17.94
C LYS A 149 -2.84 -6.21 17.24
N ASN A 150 -3.02 -7.52 17.24
CA ASN A 150 -4.22 -8.19 16.74
C ASN A 150 -5.33 -8.18 17.79
N ARG A 151 -6.57 -8.50 17.38
CA ARG A 151 -7.72 -8.62 18.28
C ARG A 151 -7.50 -9.68 19.36
N ASP A 152 -6.77 -10.74 19.04
CA ASP A 152 -6.38 -11.82 19.95
C ASP A 152 -5.37 -11.38 21.04
N GLY A 153 -5.03 -10.10 21.12
CA GLY A 153 -4.04 -9.57 22.06
C GLY A 153 -2.58 -9.84 21.69
N LYS A 154 -2.33 -10.64 20.65
CA LYS A 154 -0.99 -10.99 20.17
C LYS A 154 -0.33 -9.82 19.45
N TYR A 155 0.97 -9.66 19.67
CA TYR A 155 1.80 -8.61 19.07
C TYR A 155 2.72 -9.17 17.98
N TYR A 156 2.85 -8.42 16.90
CA TYR A 156 3.72 -8.76 15.77
C TYR A 156 4.57 -7.57 15.35
N ALA A 157 5.81 -7.84 14.97
CA ALA A 157 6.72 -6.88 14.35
C ALA A 157 6.92 -7.24 12.88
N SER A 158 6.44 -6.38 11.98
CA SER A 158 6.71 -6.46 10.54
C SER A 158 7.95 -5.62 10.23
N VAL A 159 9.04 -6.29 9.86
CA VAL A 159 10.33 -5.69 9.52
C VAL A 159 10.44 -5.60 8.01
N LEU A 160 10.53 -4.37 7.50
CA LEU A 160 10.85 -4.09 6.12
C LEU A 160 12.37 -4.06 5.96
N VAL A 161 12.90 -4.96 5.15
CA VAL A 161 14.33 -5.11 4.87
C VAL A 161 14.59 -4.77 3.41
N ASP A 162 15.70 -4.09 3.16
CA ASP A 162 16.23 -3.86 1.83
C ASP A 162 17.41 -4.80 1.59
N ASP A 163 17.18 -5.79 0.73
CA ASP A 163 18.12 -6.87 0.44
C ASP A 163 19.17 -6.44 -0.61
N GLY A 164 19.14 -5.19 -1.09
CA GLY A 164 20.09 -4.65 -2.09
C GLY A 164 19.94 -5.21 -3.51
N LYS A 165 19.17 -6.28 -3.70
CA LYS A 165 18.86 -6.89 -5.01
C LYS A 165 18.01 -5.96 -5.88
N GLU A 166 18.17 -5.99 -7.20
CA GLU A 166 17.29 -5.23 -8.08
C GLU A 166 15.84 -5.72 -7.98
N THR A 167 14.89 -4.79 -8.11
CA THR A 167 13.48 -5.17 -8.22
C THR A 167 13.26 -5.84 -9.57
N PRO A 168 12.64 -7.03 -9.62
CA PRO A 168 12.34 -7.66 -10.89
C PRO A 168 11.46 -6.71 -11.72
N ASN A 169 11.79 -6.57 -13.00
CA ASN A 169 10.95 -5.83 -13.92
C ASN A 169 9.57 -6.48 -13.94
N LEU A 170 8.52 -5.69 -13.72
CA LEU A 170 7.16 -6.14 -13.95
C LEU A 170 7.07 -6.61 -15.39
N SER A 171 6.83 -7.90 -15.62
CA SER A 171 6.55 -8.38 -16.96
C SER A 171 5.32 -7.64 -17.46
N THR A 172 5.48 -6.85 -18.51
CA THR A 172 4.34 -6.29 -19.25
C THR A 172 3.58 -7.48 -19.83
N HIS A 173 2.54 -7.94 -19.13
CA HIS A 173 1.68 -9.01 -19.62
C HIS A 173 0.83 -8.42 -20.75
N ASP A 174 1.33 -8.53 -21.96
CA ASP A 174 0.55 -8.26 -23.15
C ASP A 174 -0.38 -9.45 -23.39
N ARG A 175 -1.66 -9.24 -23.06
CA ARG A 175 -2.69 -10.29 -23.20
C ARG A 175 -2.82 -10.75 -24.64
N ASP A 176 -2.61 -9.84 -25.60
CA ASP A 176 -2.82 -10.10 -27.02
C ASP A 176 -1.65 -10.93 -27.57
N LEU A 177 -0.41 -10.60 -27.20
CA LEU A 177 0.76 -11.42 -27.53
C LEU A 177 0.69 -12.81 -26.88
N ASN A 178 0.24 -12.91 -25.64
CA ASN A 178 0.10 -14.19 -24.96
C ASN A 178 -0.99 -15.06 -25.61
N ALA A 179 -2.12 -14.47 -26.00
CA ALA A 179 -3.16 -15.16 -26.75
C ALA A 179 -2.65 -15.64 -28.13
N ALA A 180 -1.95 -14.79 -28.88
CA ALA A 180 -1.37 -15.14 -30.17
C ALA A 180 -0.36 -16.31 -30.06
N THR A 181 0.47 -16.28 -29.01
CA THR A 181 1.46 -17.34 -28.76
C THR A 181 0.78 -18.67 -28.43
N ASN A 182 -0.28 -18.66 -27.62
CA ASN A 182 -1.07 -19.86 -27.32
C ASN A 182 -1.76 -20.44 -28.55
N ILE A 183 -2.40 -19.59 -29.37
CA ILE A 183 -3.07 -20.03 -30.61
C ILE A 183 -2.04 -20.67 -31.56
N LYS A 184 -0.88 -20.05 -31.73
CA LYS A 184 0.21 -20.58 -32.56
C LYS A 184 0.68 -21.96 -32.07
N ASN A 185 0.89 -22.10 -30.76
CA ASN A 185 1.37 -23.35 -30.17
C ASN A 185 0.34 -24.48 -30.33
N GLU A 186 -0.94 -24.20 -30.16
CA GLU A 186 -2.00 -25.20 -30.35
C GLU A 186 -2.13 -25.60 -31.84
N ALA A 187 -2.03 -24.64 -32.76
CA ALA A 187 -2.02 -24.94 -34.19
C ALA A 187 -0.84 -25.86 -34.59
N LEU A 188 0.36 -25.58 -34.08
CA LEU A 188 1.55 -26.42 -34.30
C LEU A 188 1.37 -27.83 -33.73
N ARG A 189 0.73 -27.95 -32.56
CA ARG A 189 0.41 -29.23 -31.93
C ARG A 189 -0.58 -30.06 -32.76
N ILE A 190 -1.63 -29.43 -33.30
CA ILE A 190 -2.60 -30.11 -34.18
C ILE A 190 -1.92 -30.61 -35.45
N LEU A 191 -1.08 -29.78 -36.06
CA LEU A 191 -0.29 -30.14 -37.24
C LEU A 191 0.66 -31.32 -36.98
N SER A 192 1.35 -31.35 -35.83
CA SER A 192 2.28 -32.43 -35.50
C SER A 192 1.60 -33.74 -35.16
N LEU A 193 0.38 -33.70 -34.60
CA LEU A 193 -0.42 -34.89 -34.29
C LEU A 193 -1.14 -35.46 -35.52
N GLY A 194 -1.18 -34.74 -36.64
CA GLY A 194 -1.82 -35.21 -37.88
C GLY A 194 -3.34 -35.42 -37.77
N THR A 195 -3.95 -34.97 -36.67
CA THR A 195 -5.39 -35.09 -36.41
C THR A 195 -6.12 -33.93 -37.08
N SER A 196 -6.94 -34.22 -38.09
CA SER A 196 -7.91 -33.27 -38.63
C SER A 196 -9.18 -33.31 -37.77
N ASP A 197 -9.29 -32.43 -36.77
CA ASP A 197 -10.55 -32.25 -36.05
C ASP A 197 -11.38 -31.15 -36.69
N THR A 198 -12.59 -31.49 -37.14
CA THR A 198 -13.62 -30.52 -37.54
C THR A 198 -14.34 -30.01 -36.29
N ALA A 199 -14.04 -28.79 -35.86
CA ALA A 199 -14.75 -28.15 -34.74
C ALA A 199 -16.15 -27.69 -35.19
N SER A 200 -17.21 -28.33 -34.68
CA SER A 200 -18.57 -27.79 -34.81
C SER A 200 -18.72 -26.61 -33.84
N LEU A 201 -18.96 -25.41 -34.36
CA LEU A 201 -19.32 -24.22 -33.57
C LEU A 201 -20.67 -24.46 -32.86
N ARG A 202 -20.65 -24.98 -31.63
CA ARG A 202 -21.82 -24.89 -30.75
C ARG A 202 -21.84 -23.51 -30.09
N GLY A 203 -22.68 -22.64 -30.65
CA GLY A 203 -23.30 -21.47 -30.02
C GLY A 203 -22.42 -20.64 -29.08
N CYS A 204 -21.73 -19.64 -29.62
CA CYS A 204 -21.35 -18.48 -28.81
C CYS A 204 -22.64 -17.80 -28.34
N GLN A 205 -22.91 -17.81 -27.03
CA GLN A 205 -23.94 -16.93 -26.48
C GLN A 205 -23.44 -15.49 -26.59
N SER A 206 -24.06 -14.72 -27.47
CA SER A 206 -23.90 -13.27 -27.53
C SER A 206 -24.43 -12.66 -26.22
N SER A 207 -23.58 -11.94 -25.50
CA SER A 207 -24.06 -11.06 -24.43
C SER A 207 -24.85 -9.93 -25.07
N GLU A 208 -26.16 -9.92 -24.83
CA GLU A 208 -27.09 -8.94 -25.34
C GLU A 208 -26.75 -7.49 -24.92
N LYS A 209 -26.92 -6.58 -25.91
CA LYS A 209 -27.14 -5.12 -25.84
C LYS A 209 -25.92 -4.19 -25.88
N THR A 210 -25.67 -3.65 -27.07
CA THR A 210 -25.76 -2.21 -27.33
C THR A 210 -26.20 -2.01 -28.79
N SER A 211 -27.41 -1.49 -29.00
CA SER A 211 -27.91 -1.13 -30.33
C SER A 211 -27.19 0.12 -30.83
N VAL A 212 -26.48 0.01 -31.95
CA VAL A 212 -26.04 1.19 -32.74
C VAL A 212 -26.86 1.20 -34.02
N SER A 213 -27.59 2.29 -34.23
CA SER A 213 -28.40 2.54 -35.43
C SER A 213 -27.51 2.55 -36.66
N SER A 214 -27.81 1.68 -37.62
CA SER A 214 -27.11 1.56 -38.90
C SER A 214 -27.69 2.54 -39.92
N ASP A 215 -27.25 3.80 -39.88
CA ASP A 215 -27.39 4.72 -41.01
C ASP A 215 -26.06 5.43 -41.22
N ALA A 216 -25.12 4.73 -41.86
CA ALA A 216 -23.91 5.32 -42.40
C ALA A 216 -23.83 4.95 -43.89
N ILE A 217 -24.16 5.90 -44.74
CA ILE A 217 -24.03 5.81 -46.20
C ILE A 217 -22.54 5.93 -46.54
N PRO A 218 -21.95 5.04 -47.35
CA PRO A 218 -20.53 5.12 -47.70
C PRO A 218 -20.33 6.28 -48.69
N VAL A 219 -19.47 7.23 -48.34
CA VAL A 219 -18.99 8.25 -49.27
C VAL A 219 -17.63 7.77 -49.79
N ASP A 220 -17.60 7.30 -51.03
CA ASP A 220 -16.38 7.06 -51.79
C ASP A 220 -15.69 8.41 -52.08
N ALA A 221 -14.74 8.78 -51.22
CA ALA A 221 -13.81 9.87 -51.50
C ALA A 221 -12.46 9.28 -51.91
N ARG A 222 -12.23 9.29 -53.22
CA ARG A 222 -10.93 9.11 -53.89
C ARG A 222 -9.77 9.73 -53.09
N SER A 223 -8.72 8.94 -52.92
CA SER A 223 -7.39 9.42 -52.51
C SER A 223 -6.87 10.51 -53.46
N PRO A 224 -6.21 11.55 -52.93
CA PRO A 224 -5.23 12.31 -53.68
C PRO A 224 -3.81 11.98 -53.23
N HIS A 225 -3.00 11.69 -54.25
CA HIS A 225 -1.55 11.63 -54.25
C HIS A 225 -0.86 12.91 -53.69
N LEU A 226 0.34 12.68 -53.13
CA LEU A 226 1.60 13.46 -53.21
C LEU A 226 1.57 15.00 -53.11
N LEU A 227 2.41 15.59 -52.24
CA LEU A 227 3.77 16.06 -52.55
C LEU A 227 4.38 16.85 -51.38
N TYR A 228 5.71 16.82 -51.37
CA TYR A 228 6.68 17.62 -50.60
C TYR A 228 6.42 19.13 -50.62
N GLU A 229 6.64 19.81 -49.50
CA GLU A 229 7.82 20.65 -49.16
C GLU A 229 7.84 20.96 -47.66
#